data_AF-A0A3A4NUF9-F1
#
_entry.id   AF-A0A3A4NUF9-F1
#
_cell.length_a   1.000
_cell.length_b   1.000
_cell.length_c   1.000
_cell.angle_alpha   90.00
_cell.angle_beta   90.00
_cell.angle_gamma   90.00
#
_symmetry.space_group_name_H-M   'P 1'
#
loop_
_entity.id
_entity.type
_entity.pdbx_description
1 polymer ?
#
loop_
_entity_poly.entity_id
_entity_poly.type
_entity_poly.pdbx_seq_one_letter_code
_entity_poly.pdbx_strand_id
1 'polypeptide(L)' 'MLHATPEQRANWRIAGSYGIHWPDIDEDLSTEGLLHGAPAPYGSDLVKV' A
#
# COMPACT_ATOMS: atom_id res chain seq x y z
N MET A 1 5.75 2.66 1.80
CA MET A 1 6.08 2.15 3.16
C MET A 1 7.29 2.81 3.82
N LEU A 2 8.33 3.22 3.09
CA LEU A 2 9.62 3.69 3.66
C LEU A 2 9.53 4.95 4.55
N HIS A 3 8.46 5.74 4.42
CA HIS A 3 8.26 7.01 5.13
C HIS A 3 7.13 6.96 6.16
N ALA A 4 6.49 5.81 6.37
CA ALA A 4 5.33 5.69 7.25
C ALA A 4 5.75 5.62 8.73
N THR A 5 5.07 6.37 9.60
CA THR A 5 5.29 6.27 11.05
C THR A 5 4.87 4.88 11.56
N PRO A 6 5.36 4.44 12.73
CA PRO A 6 4.90 3.18 13.34
C PRO A 6 3.37 3.12 13.52
N GLU A 7 2.74 4.25 13.86
CA GLU A 7 1.29 4.37 14.05
C GLU A 7 0.53 4.19 12.74
N GLN A 8 0.98 4.82 11.66
CA GLN A 8 0.39 4.65 10.33
C GLN A 8 0.54 3.21 9.84
N ARG A 9 1.69 2.56 10.07
CA ARG A 9 1.88 1.14 9.73
C ARG A 9 1.00 0.19 10.55
N ALA A 10 0.65 0.57 11.78
CA ALA A 10 -0.26 -0.20 12.61
C ALA A 10 -1.73 -0.07 12.17
N ASN A 11 -2.12 1.04 11.51
CA ASN A 11 -3.47 1.28 11.03
C ASN A 11 -3.70 0.65 9.64
N TRP A 12 -3.57 -0.67 9.53
CA TRP A 12 -3.92 -1.39 8.31
C TRP A 12 -5.37 -1.90 8.33
N ARG A 13 -5.94 -2.09 7.16
CA ARG A 13 -7.29 -2.63 6.94
C ARG A 13 -7.25 -3.73 5.90
N ILE A 14 -8.25 -4.62 5.93
CA ILE A 14 -8.42 -5.63 4.88
C ILE A 14 -9.01 -4.95 3.64
N ALA A 15 -8.31 -5.05 2.51
CA ALA A 15 -8.79 -4.63 1.19
C ALA A 15 -9.33 -5.83 0.42
N GLY A 16 -10.66 -5.93 0.33
CA GLY A 16 -11.33 -7.03 -0.38
C GLY A 16 -11.06 -8.40 0.25
N SER A 17 -10.94 -9.44 -0.58
CA SER A 17 -10.73 -10.82 -0.11
C SER A 17 -9.26 -11.20 0.07
N TYR A 18 -8.33 -10.45 -0.51
CA TYR A 18 -6.91 -10.83 -0.59
C TYR A 18 -5.92 -9.65 -0.59
N GLY A 19 -6.27 -8.54 0.06
CA GLY A 19 -5.43 -7.34 0.11
C GLY A 19 -5.34 -6.72 1.51
N ILE A 20 -4.29 -5.92 1.72
CA ILE A 20 -4.11 -5.06 2.89
C ILE A 20 -4.03 -3.62 2.40
N HIS A 21 -4.79 -2.73 3.02
CA HIS A 21 -4.84 -1.31 2.71
C HIS A 21 -4.39 -0.48 3.91
N TRP A 22 -3.48 0.45 3.70
CA TRP A 22 -3.11 1.47 4.68
C TRP A 22 -3.72 2.82 4.28
N PRO A 23 -4.85 3.22 4.89
CA PRO A 23 -5.58 4.43 4.51
C PRO A 23 -4.82 5.74 4.78
N ASP A 24 -3.87 5.74 5.72
CA ASP A 24 -3.15 6.96 6.10
C ASP A 24 -2.01 7.31 5.14
N ILE A 25 -1.58 6.35 4.30
CA ILE A 25 -0.47 6.51 3.35
C ILE A 25 -0.84 6.12 1.92
N ASP A 26 -2.14 5.86 1.67
CA ASP A 26 -2.74 5.45 0.39
C ASP A 26 -1.96 4.32 -0.30
N GLU A 27 -1.59 3.30 0.49
CA GLU A 27 -0.80 2.18 0.01
C GLU A 27 -1.55 0.86 0.17
N ASP A 28 -1.68 0.14 -0.94
CA ASP A 28 -2.30 -1.17 -1.02
C ASP A 28 -1.27 -2.26 -1.30
N LEU A 29 -1.39 -3.37 -0.57
CA LEU A 29 -0.65 -4.60 -0.82
C LEU A 29 -1.63 -5.70 -1.23
N SER A 30 -1.48 -6.22 -2.44
CA SER A 30 -2.25 -7.37 -2.92
C SER A 30 -1.44 -8.66 -2.81
N THR A 31 -2.11 -9.78 -2.48
CA THR A 31 -1.44 -11.10 -2.49
C THR A 31 -0.96 -11.48 -3.88
N GLU A 32 -1.65 -11.04 -4.94
CA GLU A 32 -1.23 -11.25 -6.33
C GLU A 32 0.13 -10.57 -6.59
N GLY A 33 0.30 -9.31 -6.19
CA GLY A 33 1.57 -8.61 -6.32
C GLY A 33 2.70 -9.29 -5.55
N LEU A 34 2.41 -9.79 -4.34
CA LEU A 34 3.40 -10.53 -3.54
C LEU A 34 3.80 -11.87 -4.19
N LEU A 35 2.83 -12.64 -4.69
CA LEU A 35 3.06 -13.93 -5.33
C LEU A 35 3.82 -13.82 -6.65
N HIS A 36 3.59 -12.74 -7.39
CA HIS A 36 4.28 -12.48 -8.65
C HIS A 36 5.59 -11.69 -8.50
N GLY A 37 5.98 -11.33 -7.27
CA GLY A 37 7.16 -10.53 -7.01
C GLY A 37 7.09 -9.14 -7.66
N ALA A 38 5.88 -8.63 -7.87
CA ALA A 38 5.68 -7.31 -8.44
C ALA A 38 6.23 -6.26 -7.46
N PRO A 39 7.06 -5.31 -7.93
CA PRO A 39 7.51 -4.23 -7.07
C PRO A 39 6.30 -3.42 -6.59
N ALA A 40 6.37 -2.92 -5.35
CA ALA A 40 5.35 -2.02 -4.84
C ALA A 40 5.19 -0.84 -5.82
N PRO A 41 3.96 -0.46 -6.19
CA PRO A 41 3.75 0.73 -7.01
C PRO A 41 4.38 1.91 -6.27
N TYR A 42 5.27 2.64 -6.96
CA TYR A 42 5.72 3.93 -6.47
C TYR A 42 4.48 4.81 -6.38
N GLY A 43 4.14 5.28 -5.17
CA GLY A 43 2.96 6.10 -4.89
C GLY A 43 2.78 7.15 -5.97
N SER A 44 1.77 6.94 -6.81
CA SER A 44 1.49 7.79 -7.96
C SER A 44 0.62 8.95 -7.53
N ASP A 45 1.19 9.84 -6.73
CA ASP A 45 0.63 11.16 -6.51
C ASP A 45 1.65 12.23 -6.90
N LEU A 46 1.17 13.13 -7.78
CA LEU A 46 1.78 14.38 -8.26
C LEU A 46 2.67 14.29 -9.51
N VAL A 47 2.04 14.20 -10.68
CA VAL A 47 2.19 15.24 -11.72
C VAL A 47 0.83 15.49 -12.39
N LYS A 48 0.11 16.53 -11.93
CA LYS A 48 -0.81 17.27 -12.79
C LYS A 48 0.05 18.23 -13.63
N VAL A 49 0.21 17.98 -14.93
CA VAL A 49 0.44 18.99 -15.97
C VAL A 49 -0.41 18.68 -17.18
#